data_AF-A0ABD2Y7Y9-F1
#
_entry.id   AF-A0ABD2Y7Y9-F1
#
_cell.length_a   1.000
_cell.length_b   1.000
_cell.length_c   1.000
_cell.angle_alpha   90.00
_cell.angle_beta   90.00
_cell.angle_gamma   90.00
#
_symmetry.space_group_name_H-M   'P 1'
#
loop_
_entity.id
_entity.type
_entity.pdbx_description
1 polymer ?
#
loop_
_entity_poly.entity_id
_entity_poly.type
_entity_poly.pdbx_seq_one_letter_code
_entity_poly.pdbx_strand_id
1 'polypeptide(L)'
;MGFTTLREMAIDFVKLERFDGGNFRRWQKKMHFLLATFNVVYVLNTAKPMKNDEETLANTCARQKWENDDYICRRHILNDLANHLRLEEEMRKQDEKQNAPEK
;
A
#
# COMPACT_ATOMS: atom_id res chain seq x y z
N MET A 1 -8.25 27.55 -5.59
CA MET A 1 -7.53 26.29 -5.85
C MET A 1 -7.52 25.50 -4.55
N GLY A 2 -8.31 24.43 -4.47
CA GLY A 2 -8.44 23.65 -3.24
C GLY A 2 -7.16 22.85 -2.98
N PHE A 3 -6.66 22.89 -1.74
CA PHE A 3 -5.59 22.01 -1.31
C PHE A 3 -6.13 20.58 -1.27
N THR A 4 -5.83 19.77 -2.29
CA THR A 4 -6.05 18.33 -2.22
C THR A 4 -5.17 17.77 -1.11
N THR A 5 -5.79 17.09 -0.17
CA THR A 5 -5.07 16.45 0.94
C THR A 5 -4.15 15.38 0.39
N LEU A 6 -3.00 15.14 1.04
CA LEU A 6 -2.10 14.00 0.72
C LEU A 6 -2.87 12.67 0.62
N ARG A 7 -3.95 12.55 1.39
CA ARG A 7 -4.89 11.43 1.37
C ARG A 7 -5.66 11.33 0.07
N GLU A 8 -6.18 12.44 -0.46
CA GLU A 8 -6.88 12.49 -1.75
C GLU A 8 -5.92 12.20 -2.90
N MET A 9 -4.71 12.77 -2.87
CA MET A 9 -3.68 12.48 -3.87
C MET A 9 -3.34 10.99 -3.90
N ALA A 10 -3.22 10.36 -2.74
CA ALA A 10 -2.98 8.92 -2.64
C ALA A 10 -4.15 8.05 -3.12
N ILE A 11 -5.39 8.47 -2.85
CA ILE A 11 -6.60 7.79 -3.32
C ILE A 11 -6.69 7.85 -4.86
N ASP A 12 -6.42 9.02 -5.45
CA ASP A 12 -6.43 9.16 -6.90
C ASP A 12 -5.22 8.47 -7.55
N PHE A 13 -4.07 8.42 -6.86
CA PHE A 13 -2.94 7.60 -7.29
C PHE A 13 -3.32 6.13 -7.38
N VAL A 14 -4.00 5.54 -6.39
CA VAL A 14 -4.45 4.12 -6.43
C VAL A 14 -5.35 3.83 -7.64
N LYS A 15 -6.12 4.81 -8.14
CA LYS A 15 -7.01 4.62 -9.30
C LYS A 15 -6.28 4.55 -10.65
N LEU A 16 -5.10 5.17 -10.79
CA LEU A 16 -4.49 5.43 -12.12
C LEU A 16 -3.79 4.22 -12.79
N GLU A 17 -3.48 3.16 -12.06
CA GLU A 17 -2.73 1.98 -12.53
C GLU A 17 -2.83 0.92 -11.44
N ARG A 18 -3.79 0.01 -11.61
CA ARG A 18 -4.06 -1.11 -10.70
C ARG A 18 -3.10 -2.23 -10.97
N PHE A 19 -2.71 -3.00 -9.95
CA PHE A 19 -2.03 -4.26 -10.17
C PHE A 19 -2.94 -5.23 -10.95
N ASP A 20 -2.40 -5.88 -11.98
CA ASP A 20 -3.10 -6.86 -12.82
C ASP A 20 -2.32 -8.18 -12.99
N GLY A 21 -1.28 -8.38 -12.17
CA GLY A 21 -0.36 -9.52 -12.27
C GLY A 21 0.71 -9.38 -13.36
N GLY A 22 0.36 -8.82 -14.53
CA GLY A 22 1.28 -8.62 -15.66
C GLY A 22 2.12 -7.34 -15.58
N ASN A 23 1.68 -6.36 -14.79
CA ASN A 23 2.25 -5.02 -14.73
C ASN A 23 3.13 -4.74 -13.49
N PHE A 24 3.64 -5.78 -12.82
CA PHE A 24 4.39 -5.67 -11.55
C PHE A 24 5.46 -4.57 -11.55
N ARG A 25 6.29 -4.45 -12.59
CA ARG A 25 7.34 -3.42 -12.65
C ARG A 25 6.79 -1.99 -12.65
N ARG A 26 5.65 -1.74 -13.31
CA ARG A 26 5.02 -0.41 -13.34
C ARG A 26 4.33 -0.13 -12.01
N TRP A 27 3.55 -1.10 -11.53
CA TRP A 27 2.93 -1.06 -10.21
C TRP A 27 3.94 -0.79 -9.08
N GLN A 28 5.08 -1.49 -9.08
CA GLN A 28 6.13 -1.32 -8.07
C GLN A 28 6.72 0.09 -8.09
N LYS A 29 7.03 0.64 -9.27
CA LYS A 29 7.54 2.03 -9.40
C LYS A 29 6.53 3.04 -8.85
N LYS A 30 5.25 2.80 -9.11
CA LYS A 30 4.17 3.65 -8.66
C LYS A 30 3.95 3.57 -7.15
N MET A 31 3.97 2.37 -6.58
CA MET A 31 3.96 2.18 -5.12
C MET A 31 5.15 2.86 -4.47
N HIS A 32 6.35 2.71 -5.04
CA HIS A 32 7.54 3.39 -4.54
C HIS A 32 7.37 4.92 -4.56
N PHE A 33 6.81 5.49 -5.64
CA PHE A 33 6.51 6.92 -5.72
C PHE A 33 5.53 7.35 -4.62
N LEU A 34 4.42 6.62 -4.46
CA LEU A 34 3.41 6.89 -3.43
C LEU A 34 4.01 6.87 -2.02
N LEU A 35 4.79 5.84 -1.69
CA LEU A 35 5.46 5.70 -0.40
C LEU A 35 6.52 6.80 -0.18
N ALA A 36 7.17 7.27 -1.25
CA ALA A 36 8.10 8.38 -1.18
C ALA A 36 7.37 9.70 -0.92
N THR A 37 6.18 9.92 -1.53
CA THR A 37 5.32 11.08 -1.23
C THR A 37 4.88 11.09 0.24
N PHE A 38 4.63 9.91 0.84
CA PHE A 38 4.36 9.78 2.27
C PHE A 38 5.61 9.84 3.16
N ASN A 39 6.81 9.93 2.58
CA ASN A 39 8.08 9.91 3.28
C ASN A 39 8.30 8.65 4.15
N VAL A 40 7.70 7.52 3.75
CA VAL A 40 7.83 6.22 4.44
C VAL A 40 8.65 5.21 3.64
N VAL A 41 9.03 5.51 2.39
CA VAL A 41 9.73 4.55 1.51
C VAL A 41 11.03 3.98 2.10
N TYR A 42 11.67 4.73 3.01
CA TYR A 42 12.90 4.30 3.67
C TYR A 42 12.71 3.01 4.49
N VAL A 43 11.50 2.74 4.99
CA VAL A 43 11.21 1.51 5.79
C VAL A 43 11.39 0.24 4.97
N LEU A 44 11.30 0.31 3.63
CA LEU A 44 11.54 -0.83 2.76
C LEU A 44 13.01 -1.28 2.73
N ASN A 45 13.94 -0.36 3.01
CA ASN A 45 15.38 -0.58 2.88
C ASN A 45 16.13 -0.46 4.22
N THR A 46 15.42 -0.23 5.32
CA THR A 46 16.02 -0.02 6.64
C THR A 46 15.48 -1.04 7.62
N ALA A 47 16.36 -1.55 8.50
CA ALA A 47 15.93 -2.42 9.58
C ALA A 47 15.24 -1.60 10.68
N LYS A 48 14.30 -2.24 11.39
CA LYS A 48 13.71 -1.68 12.59
C LYS A 48 14.80 -1.37 13.63
N PRO A 49 14.84 -0.16 14.23
CA PRO A 49 15.77 0.15 15.31
C PRO A 49 15.63 -0.84 16.48
N MET A 50 16.76 -1.41 16.93
CA MET A 50 16.77 -2.35 18.06
C MET A 50 16.52 -1.64 19.40
N LYS A 51 15.95 -2.38 20.35
CA LYS A 51 15.98 -2.01 21.77
C LYS A 51 17.39 -2.24 22.29
N ASN A 52 17.96 -1.25 22.95
CA ASN A 52 19.24 -1.33 23.65
C ASN A 52 19.05 -1.04 25.14
N ASP A 53 19.97 -1.51 25.97
CA ASP A 53 19.87 -1.36 27.44
C ASP A 53 19.95 0.11 27.89
N GLU A 54 20.63 0.94 27.12
CA GLU A 54 20.64 2.41 27.25
C GLU A 54 19.55 3.04 26.37
N GLU A 55 18.29 2.71 26.66
CA GLU A 55 17.14 3.22 25.92
C GLU A 55 16.91 4.70 26.24
N THR A 56 17.39 5.58 25.36
CA THR A 56 17.11 7.01 25.44
C THR A 56 15.70 7.31 24.91
N LEU A 57 15.13 8.45 25.33
CA LEU A 57 13.87 8.95 24.78
C LEU A 57 13.93 9.10 23.25
N ALA A 58 15.08 9.54 22.72
CA ALA A 58 15.31 9.68 21.28
C ALA A 58 15.23 8.32 20.56
N ASN A 59 15.83 7.27 21.11
CA ASN A 59 15.77 5.91 20.55
C ASN A 59 14.33 5.38 20.54
N THR A 60 13.59 5.62 21.63
CA THR A 60 12.18 5.24 21.74
C THR A 60 11.32 5.94 20.68
N CYS A 61 11.46 7.26 20.53
CA CYS A 61 10.74 8.05 19.54
C CYS A 61 11.08 7.61 18.10
N ALA A 62 12.36 7.37 17.81
CA ALA A 62 12.80 6.91 16.49
C ALA A 62 12.20 5.54 16.15
N ARG A 63 12.13 4.61 17.11
CA ARG A 63 11.50 3.30 16.90
C ARG A 63 10.00 3.41 16.68
N GLN A 64 9.29 4.20 17.50
CA GLN A 64 7.85 4.42 17.33
C GLN A 64 7.51 5.05 15.98
N LYS A 65 8.32 6.03 15.55
CA LYS A 65 8.19 6.62 14.21
C LYS A 65 8.36 5.55 13.13
N TRP A 66 9.43 4.74 13.23
CA TRP A 66 9.67 3.65 12.27
C TRP A 66 8.50 2.66 12.24
N GLU A 67 7.95 2.26 13.39
CA GLU A 67 6.79 1.35 13.47
C GLU A 67 5.54 1.93 12.82
N ASN A 68 5.26 3.21 13.04
CA ASN A 68 4.14 3.90 12.42
C ASN A 68 4.31 3.98 10.89
N ASP A 69 5.51 4.34 10.42
CA ASP A 69 5.81 4.48 9.01
C ASP A 69 5.77 3.11 8.29
N ASP A 70 6.24 2.06 8.95
CA ASP A 70 6.13 0.67 8.50
C ASP A 70 4.65 0.20 8.42
N TYR A 71 3.83 0.55 9.41
CA TYR A 71 2.39 0.27 9.37
C TYR A 71 1.72 0.96 8.17
N ILE A 72 2.00 2.24 7.93
CA ILE A 72 1.48 2.99 6.78
C ILE A 72 1.94 2.32 5.47
N CYS A 73 3.22 2.00 5.36
CA CYS A 73 3.79 1.36 4.19
C CYS A 73 3.11 0.03 3.87
N ARG A 74 3.02 -0.88 4.85
CA ARG A 74 2.36 -2.18 4.69
C ARG A 74 0.88 -2.03 4.36
N ARG A 75 0.18 -1.10 5.02
CA ARG A 75 -1.25 -0.87 4.78
C ARG A 75 -1.52 -0.48 3.34
N HIS A 76 -0.71 0.40 2.74
CA HIS A 76 -0.90 0.79 1.35
C HIS A 76 -0.63 -0.35 0.37
N ILE A 77 0.47 -1.09 0.57
CA ILE A 77 0.81 -2.24 -0.27
C ILE A 77 -0.28 -3.31 -0.20
N LEU A 78 -0.68 -3.71 1.01
CA LEU A 78 -1.68 -4.76 1.22
C LEU A 78 -3.06 -4.34 0.74
N ASN A 79 -3.47 -3.09 0.94
CA ASN A 79 -4.76 -2.61 0.47
C ASN A 79 -4.85 -2.63 -1.05
N ASP A 80 -3.77 -2.29 -1.76
CA ASP A 80 -3.75 -2.32 -3.22
C ASP A 80 -3.88 -3.76 -3.75
N LEU A 81 -3.11 -4.69 -3.16
CA LEU A 81 -3.17 -6.12 -3.49
C LEU A 81 -4.53 -6.76 -3.17
N ALA A 82 -5.10 -6.47 -2.00
CA ALA A 82 -6.41 -6.99 -1.59
C ALA A 82 -7.54 -6.45 -2.47
N ASN A 83 -7.46 -5.18 -2.88
CA ASN A 83 -8.44 -4.59 -3.79
C ASN A 83 -8.37 -5.25 -5.18
N HIS A 84 -7.18 -5.60 -5.67
CA HIS A 84 -7.03 -6.39 -6.88
C HIS A 84 -7.73 -7.75 -6.75
N LEU A 85 -7.42 -8.54 -5.72
CA LEU A 85 -8.04 -9.85 -5.49
C LEU A 85 -9.56 -9.77 -5.39
N ARG A 86 -10.10 -8.81 -4.61
CA ARG A 86 -11.56 -8.64 -4.44
C ARG A 86 -12.28 -8.42 -5.76
N LEU A 87 -11.67 -7.65 -6.65
CA LEU A 87 -12.26 -7.31 -7.94
C LEU A 87 -12.19 -8.48 -8.93
N GLU A 88 -11.13 -9.30 -8.87
CA GLU A 88 -11.07 -10.55 -9.63
C GLU A 88 -12.18 -11.52 -9.20
N GLU A 89 -12.43 -11.64 -7.90
CA GLU A 89 -13.53 -12.48 -7.40
C GLU A 89 -14.91 -11.99 -7.85
N GLU A 90 -15.12 -10.66 -7.86
CA GLU A 90 -16.36 -10.05 -8.34
C GLU A 90 -16.57 -10.33 -9.83
N MET A 91 -15.53 -10.24 -10.65
CA MET A 91 -15.59 -10.56 -12.08
C MET A 91 -15.90 -12.05 -12.32
N ARG A 92 -15.23 -12.96 -11.61
CA ARG A 92 -15.51 -14.40 -11.70
C ARG A 92 -16.96 -14.75 -11.34
N LYS A 93 -17.50 -14.13 -10.28
CA LYS A 93 -18.91 -14.32 -9.88
C LYS A 93 -19.90 -13.78 -10.93
N GLN A 94 -19.52 -12.77 -11.72
CA GLN A 94 -20.36 -12.27 -12.81
C GLN A 94 -20.36 -13.24 -13.99
N ASP A 95 -19.19 -13.78 -14.37
CA ASP A 95 -19.07 -14.77 -15.44
C ASP A 95 -19.84 -16.06 -15.13
N GLU A 96 -19.75 -16.55 -13.89
CA GLU A 96 -20.53 -17.71 -13.44
C GLU A 96 -22.04 -17.49 -13.51
N LYS A 97 -22.51 -16.27 -13.22
CA LYS A 97 -23.94 -15.92 -13.34
C LYS A 97 -24.40 -15.82 -14.78
N GLN A 98 -23.55 -15.32 -15.68
CA GLN A 98 -23.89 -15.16 -17.10
C GLN A 98 -23.84 -16.47 -17.89
N ASN A 99 -22.96 -17.40 -17.49
CA ASN A 99 -22.77 -18.70 -18.15
C ASN A 99 -23.38 -19.87 -17.36
N ALA A 100 -24.26 -19.60 -16.39
CA ALA A 100 -24.95 -20.67 -15.67
C ALA A 100 -25.81 -21.49 -16.66
N PRO A 101 -25.72 -22.83 -16.66
CA PRO A 101 -26.54 -23.64 -17.55
C PRO A 101 -28.02 -23.42 -17.23
N GLU A 102 -28.81 -23.03 -18.23
CA GLU A 102 -30.27 -22.98 -18.12
C GLU A 102 -30.79 -24.37 -17.76
N LYS A 103 -31.56 -24.45 -16.67
CA LYS A 103 -32.25 -25.66 -16.24
C LYS A 103 -33.61 -25.78 -16.91
#